data_AF-A0A7S2PVC6-F1
#
_entry.id   AF-A0A7S2PVC6-F1
#
_cell.length_a   1.000
_cell.length_b   1.000
_cell.length_c   1.000
_cell.angle_alpha   90.00
_cell.angle_beta   90.00
_cell.angle_gamma   90.00
#
_symmetry.space_group_name_H-M   'P 1'
#
loop_
_entity.id
_entity.type
_entity.pdbx_description
1 polymer ?
#
loop_
_entity_poly.entity_id
_entity_poly.type
_entity_poly.pdbx_seq_one_letter_code
_entity_poly.pdbx_strand_id
1 'polypeptide(L)'
;VEMMNGDPDNLVRDDPMGTSKKEEEEGNSREPYGFGIYHGNKEWLLKTSSFANYPPFFRKMLLPITFLWRYNLDYFRLQQAVKRAVSAFDIVYGLLNDTKNELTYFDSPMELWDAIGLRTAAAVSFHDLLDGLGLYRDASLEMQQENTTESSNSWWNWRKWLPGMGCMRSELVTAMTINTYNADLNEMNGLVGLVSYVPSSGELFSVKGGNNKLMESALYQSRRLYETAPKCEQSKERIQRQQKQVTTVISNGDTMELLSNEDSLGEFDVVILAAPLQQCRIQFLVHNPMGMDSSILHPMPLGGVHENIDNEDVIDRPGRTDTINNEHGDLAFAAPLPSSATTPYTSVVTTVISNATINTSHFGLDDNEPLPRTILVSERGKMLEGITTLRIMSMEMGLIKIFSTEELSLEQRNTMFGSHHIIEYVQIWGGGDNREHSRTGGATPNFAGGRNSESLPFLLYDSSKHWSKSDGAALYYVNAIESSVAAIEISAIGAKSVAKLVARRLGLVSPVAVSSHDEL
;
A
#
# COMPACT_ATOMS: atom_id res chain seq x y z
N VAL A 1 4.79 -15.05 12.35
CA VAL A 1 5.67 -15.90 11.49
C VAL A 1 4.94 -17.00 10.69
N GLU A 2 3.76 -17.51 11.10
CA GLU A 2 3.09 -18.63 10.40
C GLU A 2 2.31 -18.30 9.11
N MET A 3 1.80 -17.08 8.89
CA MET A 3 1.02 -16.79 7.67
C MET A 3 1.85 -16.88 6.37
N MET A 4 3.10 -16.41 6.41
CA MET A 4 4.06 -16.43 5.28
C MET A 4 4.94 -17.66 5.21
N ASN A 5 5.01 -18.46 6.27
CA ASN A 5 5.67 -19.76 6.16
C ASN A 5 4.90 -20.71 5.23
N GLY A 6 3.61 -20.41 4.99
CA GLY A 6 2.68 -21.13 4.11
C GLY A 6 2.91 -22.63 4.11
N ASP A 7 2.74 -23.27 2.96
CA ASP A 7 3.05 -24.69 2.81
C ASP A 7 4.57 -24.85 2.72
N PRO A 8 5.26 -25.36 3.75
CA PRO A 8 6.72 -25.50 3.73
C PRO A 8 7.19 -26.44 2.62
N ASP A 9 6.29 -27.30 2.11
CA ASP A 9 6.59 -28.22 1.01
C ASP A 9 6.57 -27.51 -0.36
N ASN A 10 5.91 -26.34 -0.45
CA ASN A 10 5.67 -25.63 -1.72
C ASN A 10 6.17 -24.18 -1.75
N LEU A 11 6.53 -23.59 -0.61
CA LEU A 11 7.09 -22.24 -0.51
C LEU A 11 8.53 -22.27 -0.02
N VAL A 12 9.43 -21.74 -0.84
CA VAL A 12 10.85 -21.61 -0.50
C VAL A 12 11.20 -20.14 -0.46
N ARG A 13 11.79 -19.69 0.65
CA ARG A 13 12.37 -18.35 0.76
C ARG A 13 13.66 -18.27 -0.05
N ASP A 14 13.84 -17.17 -0.75
CA ASP A 14 15.03 -16.83 -1.52
C ASP A 14 15.54 -15.45 -1.09
N ASP A 15 16.76 -15.12 -1.52
CA ASP A 15 17.39 -13.84 -1.18
C ASP A 15 16.52 -12.66 -1.68
N PRO A 16 16.41 -11.56 -0.91
CA PRO A 16 15.63 -10.41 -1.32
C PRO A 16 16.19 -9.82 -2.61
N MET A 17 15.29 -9.43 -3.53
CA MET A 17 15.64 -8.87 -4.85
C MET A 17 16.54 -9.77 -5.72
N GLY A 18 16.66 -11.06 -5.38
CA GLY A 18 17.32 -12.05 -6.22
C GLY A 18 16.53 -12.22 -7.51
N THR A 19 17.02 -11.65 -8.61
CA THR A 19 16.82 -12.33 -9.89
C THR A 19 17.58 -13.65 -9.74
N SER A 20 17.00 -14.76 -10.14
CA SER A 20 17.54 -16.12 -9.92
C SER A 20 18.89 -16.41 -10.60
N LYS A 21 19.60 -15.38 -11.07
CA LYS A 21 21.04 -15.37 -11.30
C LYS A 21 21.69 -14.63 -10.13
N LYS A 22 22.39 -15.37 -9.27
CA LYS A 22 23.48 -14.76 -8.49
C LYS A 22 24.36 -14.04 -9.52
N GLU A 23 24.39 -12.72 -9.50
CA GLU A 23 25.44 -11.95 -10.15
C GLU A 23 26.72 -12.45 -9.48
N GLU A 24 27.42 -13.39 -10.12
CA GLU A 24 28.78 -13.71 -9.73
C GLU A 24 29.51 -12.37 -9.70
N GLU A 25 30.10 -12.03 -8.55
CA GLU A 25 30.94 -10.85 -8.36
C GLU A 25 32.24 -10.97 -9.20
N GLU A 26 32.14 -11.45 -10.45
CA GLU A 26 33.21 -11.39 -11.44
C GLU A 26 33.30 -9.97 -11.98
N GLY A 27 33.92 -9.10 -11.19
CA GLY A 27 35.16 -8.43 -11.60
C GLY A 27 35.20 -7.66 -12.92
N ASN A 28 34.09 -7.23 -13.53
CA ASN A 28 34.17 -6.31 -14.66
C ASN A 28 34.25 -4.87 -14.14
N SER A 29 35.46 -4.31 -14.12
CA SER A 29 35.81 -3.00 -13.51
C SER A 29 35.19 -1.78 -14.20
N ARG A 30 34.17 -1.95 -15.04
CA ARG A 30 33.53 -0.90 -15.84
C ARG A 30 32.07 -0.63 -15.48
N GLU A 31 31.42 -1.46 -14.67
CA GLU A 31 30.04 -1.18 -14.28
C GLU A 31 29.97 -0.10 -13.18
N PRO A 32 29.00 0.83 -13.29
CA PRO A 32 28.80 1.86 -12.29
C PRO A 32 28.40 1.23 -10.95
N TYR A 33 28.82 1.87 -9.86
CA TYR A 33 28.61 1.37 -8.50
C TYR A 33 27.86 2.39 -7.64
N GLY A 34 27.11 1.90 -6.66
CA GLY A 34 26.39 2.72 -5.69
C GLY A 34 25.20 3.45 -6.28
N PHE A 35 24.69 4.40 -5.51
CA PHE A 35 23.61 5.29 -5.91
C PHE A 35 23.95 6.77 -5.66
N GLY A 36 23.19 7.66 -6.28
CA GLY A 36 23.20 9.09 -5.97
C GLY A 36 21.79 9.64 -5.87
N ILE A 37 21.65 10.76 -5.16
CA ILE A 37 20.41 11.51 -5.02
C ILE A 37 20.60 12.84 -5.75
N TYR A 38 19.98 12.94 -6.91
CA TYR A 38 20.06 14.09 -7.80
C TYR A 38 18.97 15.11 -7.43
N HIS A 39 19.37 16.38 -7.28
CA HIS A 39 18.49 17.45 -6.84
C HIS A 39 17.89 18.25 -8.02
N GLY A 40 18.36 17.99 -9.24
CA GLY A 40 18.08 18.81 -10.42
C GLY A 40 19.16 19.86 -10.67
N ASN A 41 19.15 20.47 -11.85
CA ASN A 41 20.07 21.55 -12.23
C ASN A 41 21.56 21.27 -11.96
N LYS A 42 22.03 20.05 -12.27
CA LYS A 42 23.44 19.63 -12.08
C LYS A 42 23.87 19.51 -10.61
N GLU A 43 22.94 19.57 -9.65
CA GLU A 43 23.21 19.47 -8.21
C GLU A 43 22.92 18.05 -7.68
N TRP A 44 23.80 17.54 -6.83
CA TRP A 44 23.65 16.26 -6.15
C TRP A 44 23.64 16.44 -4.64
N LEU A 45 22.63 15.88 -3.96
CA LEU A 45 22.59 15.88 -2.50
C LEU A 45 23.52 14.81 -1.92
N LEU A 46 23.57 13.65 -2.57
CA LEU A 46 24.39 12.51 -2.15
C LEU A 46 24.95 11.78 -3.37
N LYS A 47 26.22 11.38 -3.30
CA LYS A 47 26.85 10.49 -4.28
C LYS A 47 27.67 9.43 -3.55
N THR A 48 27.35 8.16 -3.77
CA THR A 48 28.11 7.02 -3.24
C THR A 48 28.99 6.34 -4.29
N SER A 49 28.91 6.78 -5.55
CA SER A 49 29.75 6.30 -6.64
C SER A 49 31.24 6.61 -6.46
N SER A 50 31.57 7.62 -5.66
CA SER A 50 32.96 7.91 -5.24
C SER A 50 33.63 6.73 -4.53
N PHE A 51 32.85 5.83 -3.92
CA PHE A 51 33.38 4.61 -3.30
C PHE A 51 33.76 3.52 -4.30
N ALA A 52 33.43 3.67 -5.59
CA ALA A 52 33.77 2.71 -6.65
C ALA A 52 35.28 2.44 -6.74
N ASN A 53 36.12 3.42 -6.39
CA ASN A 53 37.57 3.28 -6.46
C ASN A 53 38.18 2.48 -5.29
N TYR A 54 37.40 2.19 -4.23
CA TYR A 54 37.90 1.42 -3.08
C TYR A 54 37.72 -0.09 -3.29
N PRO A 55 38.52 -0.94 -2.65
CA PRO A 55 38.30 -2.39 -2.64
C PRO A 55 36.92 -2.78 -2.05
N PRO A 56 36.27 -3.86 -2.51
CA PRO A 56 34.91 -4.24 -2.07
C PRO A 56 34.73 -4.36 -0.55
N PHE A 57 35.72 -4.88 0.17
CA PHE A 57 35.65 -5.01 1.63
C PHE A 57 35.64 -3.64 2.33
N PHE A 58 36.40 -2.66 1.81
CA PHE A 58 36.36 -1.28 2.33
C PHE A 58 35.03 -0.61 2.02
N ARG A 59 34.44 -0.84 0.83
CA ARG A 59 33.11 -0.32 0.49
C ARG A 59 32.04 -0.75 1.50
N LYS A 60 32.03 -2.03 1.87
CA LYS A 60 31.09 -2.62 2.84
C LYS A 60 31.19 -1.98 4.23
N MET A 61 32.38 -1.49 4.63
CA MET A 61 32.58 -0.78 5.90
C MET A 61 32.35 0.73 5.81
N LEU A 62 32.82 1.37 4.75
CA LEU A 62 32.77 2.83 4.60
C LEU A 62 31.35 3.36 4.42
N LEU A 63 30.50 2.61 3.72
CA LEU A 63 29.15 3.07 3.40
C LEU A 63 28.29 3.27 4.68
N PRO A 64 28.17 2.31 5.62
CA PRO A 64 27.48 2.53 6.89
C PRO A 64 28.08 3.66 7.73
N ILE A 65 29.40 3.77 7.78
CA ILE A 65 30.09 4.83 8.53
C ILE A 65 29.78 6.20 7.94
N THR A 66 29.73 6.32 6.61
CA THR A 66 29.39 7.56 5.91
C THR A 66 27.95 7.97 6.19
N PHE A 67 27.01 7.02 6.18
CA PHE A 67 25.62 7.31 6.54
C PHE A 67 25.48 7.72 8.00
N LEU A 68 26.19 7.05 8.91
CA LEU A 68 26.21 7.39 10.32
C LEU A 68 26.79 8.80 10.55
N TRP A 69 27.87 9.15 9.86
CA TRP A 69 28.46 10.49 9.92
C TRP A 69 27.52 11.55 9.36
N ARG A 70 26.93 11.28 8.18
CA ARG A 70 26.09 12.23 7.44
C ARG A 70 24.77 12.53 8.16
N TYR A 71 24.11 11.51 8.70
CA TYR A 71 22.75 11.61 9.26
C TYR A 71 22.68 11.49 10.78
N ASN A 72 23.70 10.93 11.42
CA ASN A 72 23.87 10.88 12.87
C ASN A 72 22.61 10.36 13.60
N LEU A 73 22.06 11.10 14.57
CA LEU A 73 20.94 10.68 15.40
C LEU A 73 19.66 10.39 14.60
N ASP A 74 19.47 11.04 13.45
CA ASP A 74 18.26 10.83 12.64
C ASP A 74 18.20 9.40 12.11
N TYR A 75 19.37 8.84 11.74
CA TYR A 75 19.48 7.46 11.30
C TYR A 75 19.00 6.50 12.37
N PHE A 76 19.44 6.68 13.62
CA PHE A 76 19.01 5.83 14.74
C PHE A 76 17.54 6.02 15.11
N ARG A 77 17.03 7.25 15.09
CA ARG A 77 15.62 7.56 15.39
C ARG A 77 14.69 6.85 14.42
N LEU A 78 14.95 6.99 13.12
CA LEU A 78 14.14 6.32 12.10
C LEU A 78 14.29 4.80 12.18
N GLN A 79 15.51 4.29 12.31
CA GLN A 79 15.74 2.85 12.42
C GLN A 79 15.04 2.24 13.64
N GLN A 80 15.00 2.94 14.78
CA GLN A 80 14.28 2.50 15.96
C GLN A 80 12.76 2.51 15.74
N ALA A 81 12.22 3.54 15.09
CA ALA A 81 10.80 3.59 14.74
C ALA A 81 10.40 2.44 13.80
N VAL A 82 11.22 2.15 12.80
CA VAL A 82 11.01 1.04 11.86
C VAL A 82 11.07 -0.31 12.57
N LYS A 83 12.06 -0.54 13.45
CA LYS A 83 12.13 -1.76 14.26
C LYS A 83 10.90 -1.96 15.14
N ARG A 84 10.37 -0.89 15.75
CA ARG A 84 9.13 -0.95 16.53
C ARG A 84 7.94 -1.32 15.67
N ALA A 85 7.83 -0.73 14.47
CA ALA A 85 6.77 -1.08 13.53
C ALA A 85 6.86 -2.54 13.10
N VAL A 86 8.05 -3.03 12.69
CA VAL A 86 8.26 -4.43 12.32
C VAL A 86 7.89 -5.37 13.48
N SER A 87 8.33 -5.07 14.71
CA SER A 87 7.99 -5.87 15.89
C SER A 87 6.48 -5.89 16.19
N ALA A 88 5.74 -4.84 15.84
CA ALA A 88 4.29 -4.81 16.02
C ALA A 88 3.57 -5.74 15.01
N PHE A 89 4.13 -5.95 13.81
CA PHE A 89 3.60 -6.93 12.85
C PHE A 89 3.66 -8.37 13.36
N ASP A 90 4.64 -8.72 14.19
CA ASP A 90 4.70 -10.06 14.80
C ASP A 90 3.49 -10.34 15.72
N ILE A 91 2.97 -9.30 16.37
CA ILE A 91 1.80 -9.36 17.26
C ILE A 91 0.51 -9.64 16.46
N VAL A 92 0.39 -9.05 15.25
CA VAL A 92 -0.79 -9.20 14.38
C VAL A 92 -1.14 -10.66 14.15
N TYR A 93 -0.16 -11.52 13.89
CA TYR A 93 -0.44 -12.94 13.65
C TYR A 93 -1.03 -13.64 14.86
N GLY A 94 -0.56 -13.29 16.06
CA GLY A 94 -1.10 -13.82 17.31
C GLY A 94 -2.56 -13.43 17.50
N LEU A 95 -2.88 -12.15 17.28
CA LEU A 95 -4.25 -11.64 17.37
C LEU A 95 -5.17 -12.28 16.32
N LEU A 96 -4.71 -12.42 15.07
CA LEU A 96 -5.51 -13.01 14.01
C LEU A 96 -5.66 -14.54 14.12
N ASN A 97 -4.75 -15.23 14.82
CA ASN A 97 -4.87 -16.66 15.12
C ASN A 97 -5.82 -16.96 16.28
N ASP A 98 -6.00 -16.02 17.20
CA ASP A 98 -6.86 -16.21 18.36
C ASP A 98 -8.33 -16.08 17.97
N THR A 99 -9.08 -17.19 17.96
CA THR A 99 -10.52 -17.20 17.68
C THR A 99 -11.38 -17.22 18.95
N LYS A 100 -10.76 -17.13 20.14
CA LYS A 100 -11.45 -17.30 21.43
C LYS A 100 -11.79 -15.97 22.09
N ASN A 101 -11.01 -14.92 21.83
CA ASN A 101 -11.18 -13.62 22.46
C ASN A 101 -11.92 -12.63 21.54
N GLU A 102 -12.96 -11.98 22.07
CA GLU A 102 -13.79 -11.01 21.32
C GLU A 102 -12.97 -9.83 20.77
N LEU A 103 -11.97 -9.37 21.53
CA LEU A 103 -11.12 -8.22 21.18
C LEU A 103 -10.20 -8.45 19.97
N THR A 104 -10.23 -9.64 19.38
CA THR A 104 -9.37 -10.01 18.26
C THR A 104 -10.12 -10.03 16.93
N TYR A 105 -11.41 -9.73 16.94
CA TYR A 105 -12.22 -9.50 15.75
C TYR A 105 -12.23 -7.99 15.47
N PHE A 106 -11.62 -7.59 14.36
CA PHE A 106 -11.48 -6.19 13.97
C PHE A 106 -12.43 -5.90 12.83
N ASP A 107 -13.32 -4.93 12.99
CA ASP A 107 -14.28 -4.55 11.96
C ASP A 107 -13.67 -3.61 10.92
N SER A 108 -12.56 -2.95 11.26
CA SER A 108 -11.80 -2.08 10.36
C SER A 108 -10.28 -2.26 10.47
N PRO A 109 -9.52 -1.88 9.43
CA PRO A 109 -8.07 -1.76 9.49
C PRO A 109 -7.57 -0.88 10.64
N MET A 110 -8.24 0.23 10.92
CA MET A 110 -7.81 1.15 11.99
C MET A 110 -7.89 0.53 13.38
N GLU A 111 -8.89 -0.29 13.66
CA GLU A 111 -8.97 -1.04 14.93
C GLU A 111 -7.83 -2.05 15.06
N LEU A 112 -7.50 -2.75 13.97
CA LEU A 112 -6.36 -3.66 13.93
C LEU A 112 -5.04 -2.91 14.20
N TRP A 113 -4.85 -1.74 13.59
CA TRP A 113 -3.66 -0.91 13.82
C TRP A 113 -3.61 -0.32 15.22
N ASP A 114 -4.75 -0.01 15.83
CA ASP A 114 -4.84 0.45 17.21
C ASP A 114 -4.39 -0.64 18.18
N ALA A 115 -4.87 -1.88 17.96
CA ALA A 115 -4.55 -3.04 18.79
C ALA A 115 -3.05 -3.37 18.85
N ILE A 116 -2.28 -2.95 17.85
CA ILE A 116 -0.81 -3.14 17.81
C ILE A 116 -0.02 -1.84 17.98
N GLY A 117 -0.68 -0.71 18.31
CA GLY A 117 -0.04 0.58 18.56
C GLY A 117 0.50 1.29 17.31
N LEU A 118 -0.02 0.97 16.12
CA LEU A 118 0.34 1.61 14.84
C LEU A 118 -0.73 2.57 14.30
N ARG A 119 -1.84 2.77 15.00
CA ARG A 119 -2.91 3.70 14.57
C ARG A 119 -2.40 5.10 14.26
N THR A 120 -1.58 5.68 15.14
CA THR A 120 -1.01 7.02 14.89
C THR A 120 -0.19 7.05 13.62
N ALA A 121 0.66 6.04 13.37
CA ALA A 121 1.46 5.98 12.16
C ALA A 121 0.58 5.85 10.90
N ALA A 122 -0.52 5.10 10.97
CA ALA A 122 -1.46 4.95 9.85
C ALA A 122 -2.33 6.21 9.61
N ALA A 123 -2.55 7.03 10.64
CA ALA A 123 -3.48 8.17 10.60
C ALA A 123 -2.82 9.54 10.37
N VAL A 124 -1.51 9.68 10.53
CA VAL A 124 -0.79 10.96 10.29
C VAL A 124 0.06 10.88 9.04
N SER A 125 0.41 12.04 8.47
CA SER A 125 1.30 12.08 7.32
C SER A 125 2.69 11.57 7.72
N PHE A 126 3.44 11.04 6.77
CA PHE A 126 4.79 10.60 7.09
C PHE A 126 5.65 11.79 7.51
N HIS A 127 5.42 12.95 6.89
CA HIS A 127 6.01 14.22 7.31
C HIS A 127 5.78 14.50 8.81
N ASP A 128 4.53 14.49 9.27
CA ASP A 128 4.19 14.75 10.68
C ASP A 128 4.75 13.68 11.63
N LEU A 129 4.77 12.41 11.19
CA LEU A 129 5.39 11.33 11.97
C LEU A 129 6.89 11.58 12.16
N LEU A 130 7.60 12.02 11.12
CA LEU A 130 9.03 12.33 11.20
C LEU A 130 9.29 13.53 12.12
N ASP A 131 8.40 14.52 12.15
CA ASP A 131 8.44 15.62 13.12
C ASP A 131 8.25 15.10 14.56
N GLY A 132 7.28 14.20 14.77
CA GLY A 132 7.08 13.53 16.06
C GLY A 132 8.28 12.68 16.52
N LEU A 133 9.03 12.11 15.58
CA LEU A 133 10.29 11.40 15.85
C LEU A 133 11.48 12.36 16.06
N GLY A 134 11.31 13.64 15.76
CA GLY A 134 12.33 14.68 15.87
C GLY A 134 13.42 14.59 14.80
N LEU A 135 13.12 14.12 13.58
CA LEU A 135 14.08 14.17 12.48
C LEU A 135 14.28 15.61 12.02
N TYR A 136 15.52 15.97 11.67
CA TYR A 136 15.83 17.30 11.20
C TYR A 136 15.08 17.61 9.90
N ARG A 137 14.58 18.84 9.80
CA ARG A 137 13.87 19.39 8.65
C ARG A 137 14.70 20.53 8.06
N ASP A 138 15.01 20.45 6.77
CA ASP A 138 15.71 21.54 6.08
C ASP A 138 14.79 22.18 5.05
N ALA A 139 14.15 23.28 5.45
CA ALA A 139 13.18 23.99 4.62
C ALA A 139 13.77 24.53 3.31
N SER A 140 15.10 24.71 3.19
CA SER A 140 15.70 25.12 1.91
C SER A 140 15.77 24.01 0.87
N LEU A 141 15.62 22.74 1.28
CA LEU A 141 15.62 21.58 0.41
C LEU A 141 14.21 21.05 0.13
N GLU A 142 13.22 21.58 0.84
CA GLU A 142 11.80 21.30 0.66
C GLU A 142 11.16 22.38 -0.22
N MET A 143 10.11 22.02 -0.95
CA MET A 143 9.31 23.03 -1.64
C MET A 143 8.69 24.03 -0.65
N GLN A 144 8.81 25.33 -0.97
CA GLN A 144 8.11 26.38 -0.24
C GLN A 144 6.59 26.16 -0.33
N GLN A 145 5.96 25.73 0.75
CA GLN A 145 4.57 26.11 1.02
C GLN A 145 4.60 27.53 1.58
N GLU A 146 4.09 28.49 0.81
CA GLU A 146 4.09 29.94 1.09
C GLU A 146 3.46 30.37 2.43
N ASN A 147 2.96 29.46 3.29
CA ASN A 147 2.23 29.79 4.51
C ASN A 147 2.73 29.13 5.81
N THR A 148 3.97 28.65 5.89
CA THR A 148 4.54 28.24 7.19
C THR A 148 5.61 29.21 7.68
N THR A 149 5.14 30.33 8.23
CA THR A 149 5.91 31.08 9.21
C THR A 149 6.06 30.23 10.48
N GLU A 150 7.31 30.04 10.90
CA GLU A 150 7.78 29.70 12.26
C GLU A 150 8.22 28.26 12.61
N SER A 151 9.40 28.24 13.26
CA SER A 151 10.00 27.20 14.11
C SER A 151 10.74 26.03 13.47
N SER A 152 11.69 26.29 12.55
CA SER A 152 12.88 25.42 12.51
C SER A 152 13.63 25.61 13.82
N ASN A 153 13.57 24.62 14.72
CA ASN A 153 14.30 24.63 15.99
C ASN A 153 15.78 25.02 15.77
N SER A 154 16.13 26.24 16.19
CA SER A 154 17.43 26.90 16.01
C SER A 154 18.62 26.05 16.44
N TRP A 155 18.42 25.14 17.40
CA TRP A 155 19.48 24.26 17.89
C TRP A 155 19.88 23.13 16.93
N TRP A 156 19.18 22.86 15.82
CA TRP A 156 19.65 21.86 14.84
C TRP A 156 20.47 22.46 13.68
N ASN A 157 20.54 23.79 13.58
CA ASN A 157 21.28 24.49 12.51
C ASN A 157 22.81 24.32 12.60
N TRP A 158 23.37 23.82 13.71
CA TRP A 158 24.82 23.51 13.78
C TRP A 158 25.25 22.49 12.73
N ARG A 159 24.34 21.62 12.26
CA ARG A 159 24.62 20.66 11.19
C ARG A 159 25.05 21.33 9.90
N LYS A 160 24.54 22.54 9.59
CA LYS A 160 24.96 23.33 8.42
C LYS A 160 26.42 23.78 8.50
N TRP A 161 27.00 23.80 9.70
CA TRP A 161 28.38 24.22 9.95
C TRP A 161 29.36 23.05 9.99
N LEU A 162 28.88 21.80 9.97
CA LEU A 162 29.74 20.63 9.92
C LEU A 162 29.82 20.07 8.49
N PRO A 163 31.04 20.03 7.91
CA PRO A 163 31.21 19.58 6.54
C PRO A 163 30.78 18.12 6.37
N GLY A 164 30.01 17.86 5.33
CA GLY A 164 29.55 16.52 4.96
C GLY A 164 28.30 16.02 5.68
N MET A 165 27.76 16.77 6.65
CA MET A 165 26.44 16.46 7.23
C MET A 165 25.33 16.73 6.21
N GLY A 166 24.31 15.87 6.23
CA GLY A 166 23.15 15.94 5.34
C GLY A 166 21.85 15.93 6.12
N CYS A 167 20.75 16.14 5.40
CA CYS A 167 19.40 16.05 5.95
C CYS A 167 18.79 14.70 5.57
N MET A 168 18.65 13.79 6.53
CA MET A 168 18.15 12.44 6.25
C MET A 168 16.74 12.46 5.63
N ARG A 169 15.88 13.37 6.13
CA ARG A 169 14.51 13.54 5.67
C ARG A 169 14.45 13.91 4.19
N SER A 170 15.04 15.06 3.82
CA SER A 170 14.94 15.59 2.45
C SER A 170 15.80 14.84 1.44
N GLU A 171 16.85 14.14 1.89
CA GLU A 171 17.70 13.34 1.02
C GLU A 171 17.19 11.92 0.92
N LEU A 172 17.46 11.10 1.95
CA LEU A 172 17.30 9.66 1.89
C LEU A 172 15.82 9.26 1.93
N VAL A 173 15.07 9.82 2.88
CA VAL A 173 13.67 9.43 3.11
C VAL A 173 12.80 9.86 1.93
N THR A 174 12.88 11.13 1.51
CA THR A 174 12.17 11.63 0.31
C THR A 174 12.55 10.87 -0.95
N ALA A 175 13.84 10.61 -1.20
CA ALA A 175 14.25 9.88 -2.40
C ALA A 175 13.72 8.44 -2.40
N MET A 176 13.66 7.77 -1.24
CA MET A 176 13.10 6.43 -1.11
C MET A 176 11.58 6.43 -1.35
N THR A 177 10.84 7.38 -0.79
CA THR A 177 9.38 7.44 -0.97
C THR A 177 9.01 7.75 -2.42
N ILE A 178 9.71 8.67 -3.07
CA ILE A 178 9.52 8.98 -4.49
C ILE A 178 9.85 7.76 -5.36
N ASN A 179 10.96 7.07 -5.10
CA ASN A 179 11.32 5.86 -5.84
C ASN A 179 10.29 4.73 -5.69
N THR A 180 9.75 4.51 -4.48
CA THR A 180 8.89 3.36 -4.20
C THR A 180 7.41 3.62 -4.49
N TYR A 181 6.92 4.83 -4.20
CA TYR A 181 5.48 5.16 -4.26
C TYR A 181 5.15 6.30 -5.23
N ASN A 182 6.16 6.93 -5.84
CA ASN A 182 5.99 8.17 -6.61
C ASN A 182 5.26 9.28 -5.84
N ALA A 183 5.40 9.29 -4.52
CA ALA A 183 4.67 10.17 -3.61
C ALA A 183 5.60 10.93 -2.66
N ASP A 184 5.21 12.13 -2.31
CA ASP A 184 5.94 12.97 -1.36
C ASP A 184 5.54 12.66 0.09
N LEU A 185 6.33 13.14 1.06
CA LEU A 185 6.15 12.80 2.48
C LEU A 185 4.79 13.25 3.06
N ASN A 186 4.17 14.26 2.46
CA ASN A 186 2.86 14.77 2.84
C ASN A 186 1.70 13.98 2.21
N GLU A 187 1.96 13.21 1.15
CA GLU A 187 0.95 12.41 0.45
C GLU A 187 0.86 10.98 1.02
N MET A 188 1.89 10.57 1.75
CA MET A 188 1.98 9.27 2.39
C MET A 188 1.57 9.34 3.86
N ASN A 189 0.90 8.31 4.37
CA ASN A 189 0.79 8.17 5.82
C ASN A 189 2.10 7.62 6.41
N GLY A 190 2.29 7.81 7.72
CA GLY A 190 3.49 7.41 8.44
C GLY A 190 3.79 5.91 8.41
N LEU A 191 2.77 5.04 8.40
CA LEU A 191 2.96 3.59 8.36
C LEU A 191 3.55 3.15 7.02
N VAL A 192 3.05 3.69 5.89
CA VAL A 192 3.67 3.46 4.57
C VAL A 192 5.11 3.94 4.56
N GLY A 193 5.36 5.11 5.14
CA GLY A 193 6.70 5.67 5.27
C GLY A 193 7.67 4.75 6.01
N LEU A 194 7.26 4.21 7.16
CA LEU A 194 8.07 3.25 7.92
C LEU A 194 8.30 1.95 7.12
N VAL A 195 7.26 1.42 6.46
CA VAL A 195 7.36 0.20 5.65
C VAL A 195 8.29 0.39 4.45
N SER A 196 8.26 1.57 3.81
CA SER A 196 9.17 1.93 2.71
C SER A 196 10.65 1.85 3.11
N TYR A 197 10.94 2.04 4.40
CA TYR A 197 12.30 2.04 4.95
C TYR A 197 12.78 0.66 5.42
N VAL A 198 11.88 -0.34 5.54
CA VAL A 198 12.24 -1.70 5.97
C VAL A 198 13.39 -2.34 5.16
N PRO A 199 13.49 -2.18 3.82
CA PRO A 199 14.62 -2.73 3.06
C PRO A 199 16.00 -2.30 3.56
N SER A 200 16.10 -1.11 4.18
CA SER A 200 17.37 -0.63 4.75
C SER A 200 17.76 -1.31 6.07
N SER A 201 16.82 -2.00 6.71
CA SER A 201 17.00 -2.65 8.02
C SER A 201 17.37 -4.13 7.95
N GLY A 202 17.21 -4.78 6.78
CA GLY A 202 17.84 -6.06 6.45
C GLY A 202 17.00 -7.33 6.58
N GLU A 203 15.69 -7.25 6.86
CA GLU A 203 14.83 -8.43 7.10
C GLU A 203 13.82 -8.70 5.97
N LEU A 204 14.27 -8.64 4.71
CA LEU A 204 13.43 -8.98 3.56
C LEU A 204 13.80 -10.34 2.98
N PHE A 205 12.82 -11.00 2.39
CA PHE A 205 13.01 -12.20 1.59
C PHE A 205 12.17 -12.11 0.33
N SER A 206 12.49 -12.94 -0.66
CA SER A 206 11.63 -13.17 -1.82
C SER A 206 11.08 -14.59 -1.81
N VAL A 207 9.96 -14.82 -2.50
CA VAL A 207 9.42 -16.18 -2.70
C VAL A 207 10.05 -16.75 -3.97
N LYS A 208 10.73 -17.90 -3.83
CA LYS A 208 11.33 -18.59 -4.97
C LYS A 208 10.26 -18.97 -5.99
N GLY A 209 10.43 -18.55 -7.22
CA GLY A 209 9.45 -18.76 -8.29
C GLY A 209 8.32 -17.72 -8.33
N GLY A 210 8.39 -16.68 -7.48
CA GLY A 210 7.50 -15.52 -7.51
C GLY A 210 6.38 -15.56 -6.48
N ASN A 211 5.81 -14.37 -6.21
CA ASN A 211 4.74 -14.17 -5.24
C ASN A 211 3.43 -14.93 -5.59
N ASN A 212 3.22 -15.32 -6.84
CA ASN A 212 2.07 -16.14 -7.24
C ASN A 212 2.04 -17.51 -6.53
N LYS A 213 3.21 -18.01 -6.08
CA LYS A 213 3.31 -19.24 -5.32
C LYS A 213 2.55 -19.21 -4.00
N LEU A 214 2.41 -18.03 -3.38
CA LEU A 214 1.60 -17.87 -2.17
C LEU A 214 0.13 -18.24 -2.43
N MET A 215 -0.44 -17.76 -3.55
CA MET A 215 -1.82 -18.04 -3.93
C MET A 215 -2.02 -19.49 -4.37
N GLU A 216 -1.08 -20.04 -5.15
CA GLU A 216 -1.10 -21.46 -5.55
C GLU A 216 -1.06 -22.38 -4.32
N SER A 217 -0.19 -22.06 -3.35
CA SER A 217 -0.08 -22.79 -2.09
C SER A 217 -1.36 -22.72 -1.26
N ALA A 218 -1.96 -21.52 -1.10
CA ALA A 218 -3.20 -21.36 -0.35
C ALA A 218 -4.36 -22.18 -0.96
N LEU A 219 -4.50 -22.18 -2.29
CA LEU A 219 -5.50 -22.99 -3.00
C LEU A 219 -5.24 -24.49 -2.85
N TYR A 220 -3.97 -24.91 -2.93
CA TYR A 220 -3.59 -26.30 -2.73
C TYR A 220 -3.92 -26.78 -1.32
N GLN A 221 -3.56 -26.01 -0.29
CA GLN A 221 -3.86 -26.33 1.11
C GLN A 221 -5.37 -26.41 1.36
N SER A 222 -6.14 -25.47 0.80
CA SER A 222 -7.61 -25.47 0.90
C SER A 222 -8.22 -26.74 0.29
N ARG A 223 -7.74 -27.17 -0.89
CA ARG A 223 -8.16 -28.43 -1.52
C ARG A 223 -7.77 -29.65 -0.69
N ARG A 224 -6.54 -29.70 -0.18
CA ARG A 224 -6.05 -30.83 0.63
C ARG A 224 -6.86 -30.99 1.92
N LEU A 225 -7.08 -29.90 2.65
CA LEU A 225 -7.89 -29.90 3.87
C LEU A 225 -9.30 -30.44 3.58
N TYR A 226 -9.89 -30.04 2.45
CA TYR A 226 -11.19 -30.53 2.01
C TYR A 226 -11.20 -32.03 1.69
N GLU A 227 -10.23 -32.52 0.92
CA GLU A 227 -10.12 -33.95 0.56
C GLU A 227 -9.98 -34.85 1.79
N THR A 228 -9.37 -34.33 2.86
CA THR A 228 -9.21 -35.05 4.13
C THR A 228 -10.37 -34.89 5.11
N ALA A 229 -11.32 -33.98 4.85
CA ALA A 229 -12.47 -33.76 5.72
C ALA A 229 -13.47 -34.92 5.61
N PRO A 230 -14.24 -35.24 6.69
CA PRO A 230 -15.29 -36.25 6.64
C PRO A 230 -16.26 -35.93 5.49
N LYS A 231 -16.42 -36.86 4.53
CA LYS A 231 -17.20 -36.66 3.31
C LYS A 231 -18.64 -36.24 3.64
N CYS A 232 -19.06 -35.06 3.20
CA CYS A 232 -20.49 -34.82 2.95
C CYS A 232 -20.91 -35.63 1.71
N GLU A 233 -22.09 -36.24 1.75
CA GLU A 233 -22.59 -37.19 0.74
C GLU A 233 -22.82 -36.60 -0.67
N GLN A 234 -22.56 -35.31 -0.89
CA GLN A 234 -22.79 -34.65 -2.17
C GLN A 234 -21.46 -34.28 -2.85
N SER A 235 -21.11 -35.04 -3.88
CA SER A 235 -19.96 -34.80 -4.76
C SER A 235 -20.22 -33.62 -5.71
N LYS A 236 -20.14 -32.39 -5.20
CA LYS A 236 -19.91 -31.21 -6.04
C LYS A 236 -18.47 -30.75 -5.85
N GLU A 237 -17.82 -30.33 -6.93
CA GLU A 237 -16.59 -29.54 -6.84
C GLU A 237 -16.89 -28.28 -6.03
N ARG A 238 -16.47 -28.26 -4.76
CA ARG A 238 -16.78 -27.19 -3.79
C ARG A 238 -15.95 -25.93 -4.00
N ILE A 239 -14.78 -26.05 -4.61
CA ILE A 239 -13.93 -24.90 -4.97
C ILE A 239 -13.88 -24.80 -6.48
N GLN A 240 -14.51 -23.76 -7.02
CA GLN A 240 -14.52 -23.49 -8.45
C GLN A 240 -13.73 -22.21 -8.72
N ARG A 241 -12.98 -22.21 -9.81
CA ARG A 241 -12.28 -21.03 -10.30
C ARG A 241 -12.85 -20.67 -11.65
N GLN A 242 -13.32 -19.45 -11.79
CA GLN A 242 -13.82 -18.90 -13.04
C GLN A 242 -13.01 -17.67 -13.44
N GLN A 243 -12.70 -17.54 -14.72
CA GLN A 243 -12.03 -16.35 -15.27
C GLN A 243 -13.08 -15.49 -15.97
N LYS A 244 -13.80 -14.68 -15.19
CA LYS A 244 -14.88 -13.79 -15.65
C LYS A 244 -14.69 -12.41 -15.02
N GLN A 245 -15.10 -11.37 -15.75
CA GLN A 245 -15.12 -10.01 -15.21
C GLN A 245 -16.48 -9.80 -14.54
N VAL A 246 -16.48 -9.63 -13.22
CA VAL A 246 -17.69 -9.23 -12.49
C VAL A 246 -17.97 -7.77 -12.82
N THR A 247 -19.19 -7.48 -13.26
CA THR A 247 -19.65 -6.12 -13.59
C THR A 247 -20.69 -5.61 -12.63
N THR A 248 -21.47 -6.50 -12.02
CA THR A 248 -22.59 -6.14 -11.15
C THR A 248 -22.72 -7.12 -10.00
N VAL A 249 -23.05 -6.61 -8.82
CA VAL A 249 -23.44 -7.37 -7.63
C VAL A 249 -24.84 -6.91 -7.24
N ILE A 250 -25.79 -7.83 -7.14
CA ILE A 250 -27.19 -7.53 -6.79
C ILE A 250 -27.55 -8.30 -5.53
N SER A 251 -27.97 -7.61 -4.46
CA SER A 251 -28.49 -8.27 -3.25
C SER A 251 -30.02 -8.27 -3.25
N ASN A 252 -30.62 -9.43 -2.98
CA ASN A 252 -32.06 -9.57 -2.73
C ASN A 252 -32.41 -9.59 -1.22
N GLY A 253 -31.40 -9.38 -0.37
CA GLY A 253 -31.50 -9.47 1.09
C GLY A 253 -31.02 -10.80 1.66
N ASP A 254 -31.26 -11.91 0.97
CA ASP A 254 -30.88 -13.25 1.44
C ASP A 254 -29.58 -13.74 0.77
N THR A 255 -29.46 -13.50 -0.54
CA THR A 255 -28.30 -13.84 -1.37
C THR A 255 -27.82 -12.65 -2.20
N MET A 256 -26.59 -12.74 -2.70
CA MET A 256 -26.01 -11.84 -3.69
C MET A 256 -25.79 -12.56 -5.01
N GLU A 257 -26.42 -12.06 -6.07
CA GLU A 257 -26.15 -12.49 -7.44
C GLU A 257 -24.95 -11.72 -8.01
N LEU A 258 -24.01 -12.46 -8.61
CA LEU A 258 -22.89 -11.89 -9.35
C LEU A 258 -23.14 -11.99 -10.85
N LEU A 259 -22.98 -10.87 -11.56
CA LEU A 259 -23.13 -10.82 -13.02
C LEU A 259 -21.82 -10.50 -13.72
N SER A 260 -21.63 -11.11 -14.89
CA SER A 260 -20.62 -10.76 -15.88
C SER A 260 -21.33 -10.23 -17.13
N ASN A 261 -21.57 -8.92 -17.15
CA ASN A 261 -22.53 -8.25 -18.04
C ASN A 261 -23.95 -8.77 -17.78
N GLU A 262 -24.52 -9.53 -18.74
CA GLU A 262 -25.86 -10.12 -18.64
C GLU A 262 -25.82 -11.58 -18.13
N ASP A 263 -24.63 -12.20 -18.07
CA ASP A 263 -24.47 -13.58 -17.64
C ASP A 263 -24.44 -13.68 -16.12
N SER A 264 -25.37 -14.44 -15.53
CA SER A 264 -25.33 -14.79 -14.10
C SER A 264 -24.20 -15.78 -13.82
N LEU A 265 -23.36 -15.45 -12.83
CA LEU A 265 -22.26 -16.28 -12.32
C LEU A 265 -22.66 -17.12 -11.11
N GLY A 266 -23.87 -16.89 -10.58
CA GLY A 266 -24.43 -17.59 -9.42
C GLY A 266 -24.83 -16.66 -8.29
N GLU A 267 -25.47 -17.26 -7.29
CA GLU A 267 -25.90 -16.62 -6.05
C GLU A 267 -25.04 -17.07 -4.86
N PHE A 268 -24.73 -16.13 -3.97
CA PHE A 268 -23.81 -16.32 -2.86
C PHE A 268 -24.34 -15.70 -1.56
N ASP A 269 -24.17 -16.40 -0.44
CA ASP A 269 -24.50 -15.85 0.89
C ASP A 269 -23.47 -14.80 1.33
N VAL A 270 -22.21 -14.98 0.91
CA VAL A 270 -21.10 -14.10 1.26
C VAL A 270 -20.27 -13.81 0.02
N VAL A 271 -20.03 -12.53 -0.25
CA VAL A 271 -19.14 -12.06 -1.30
C VAL A 271 -17.93 -11.39 -0.66
N ILE A 272 -16.73 -11.76 -1.09
CA ILE A 272 -15.47 -11.12 -0.65
C ILE A 272 -14.86 -10.40 -1.86
N LEU A 273 -14.84 -9.08 -1.80
CA LEU A 273 -14.26 -8.23 -2.83
C LEU A 273 -12.77 -8.01 -2.56
N ALA A 274 -11.93 -8.51 -3.47
CA ALA A 274 -10.47 -8.35 -3.47
C ALA A 274 -9.97 -7.49 -4.66
N ALA A 275 -10.86 -6.67 -5.24
CA ALA A 275 -10.53 -5.75 -6.31
C ALA A 275 -10.62 -4.30 -5.77
N PRO A 276 -9.71 -3.39 -6.15
CA PRO A 276 -9.78 -2.00 -5.71
C PRO A 276 -11.12 -1.36 -6.06
N LEU A 277 -11.87 -0.90 -5.06
CA LEU A 277 -13.23 -0.39 -5.24
C LEU A 277 -13.28 0.76 -6.27
N GLN A 278 -12.24 1.59 -6.27
CA GLN A 278 -12.05 2.74 -7.18
C GLN A 278 -11.87 2.34 -8.64
N GLN A 279 -11.33 1.14 -8.90
CA GLN A 279 -10.94 0.71 -10.25
C GLN A 279 -11.82 -0.42 -10.79
N CYS A 280 -12.50 -1.17 -9.92
CA CYS A 280 -13.22 -2.38 -10.30
C CYS A 280 -14.42 -2.12 -11.23
N ARG A 281 -14.96 -0.90 -11.24
CA ARG A 281 -16.14 -0.49 -12.04
C ARG A 281 -17.34 -1.44 -11.88
N ILE A 282 -17.45 -2.06 -10.71
CA ILE A 282 -18.56 -2.93 -10.34
C ILE A 282 -19.73 -2.06 -9.90
N GLN A 283 -20.92 -2.34 -10.42
CA GLN A 283 -22.16 -1.76 -9.93
C GLN A 283 -22.66 -2.58 -8.74
N PHE A 284 -22.88 -1.94 -7.60
CA PHE A 284 -23.43 -2.58 -6.40
C PHE A 284 -24.88 -2.14 -6.24
N LEU A 285 -25.80 -3.10 -6.32
CA LEU A 285 -27.23 -2.85 -6.36
C LEU A 285 -27.98 -3.72 -5.32
N VAL A 286 -29.16 -3.26 -4.93
CA VAL A 286 -30.10 -3.97 -4.05
C VAL A 286 -31.50 -3.94 -4.68
N HIS A 287 -32.26 -5.02 -4.53
CA HIS A 287 -33.69 -4.99 -4.85
C HIS A 287 -34.44 -4.05 -3.90
N ASN A 288 -35.52 -3.43 -4.40
CA ASN A 288 -36.35 -2.55 -3.58
C ASN A 288 -36.90 -3.31 -2.35
N PRO A 289 -36.54 -2.90 -1.12
CA PRO A 289 -36.96 -3.55 0.12
C PRO A 289 -38.46 -3.41 0.41
N MET A 290 -39.13 -2.40 -0.17
CA MET A 290 -40.56 -2.13 0.07
C MET A 290 -41.48 -2.98 -0.82
N GLY A 291 -40.94 -3.86 -1.66
CA GLY A 291 -41.71 -4.85 -2.43
C GLY A 291 -42.70 -4.27 -3.44
N MET A 292 -42.68 -2.95 -3.69
CA MET A 292 -43.62 -2.32 -4.63
C MET A 292 -43.29 -2.68 -6.09
N ASP A 293 -42.01 -2.83 -6.43
CA ASP A 293 -41.56 -3.35 -7.72
C ASP A 293 -40.17 -4.00 -7.58
N SER A 294 -40.10 -5.33 -7.75
CA SER A 294 -38.84 -6.09 -7.69
C SER A 294 -37.92 -5.85 -8.88
N SER A 295 -38.44 -5.26 -9.98
CA SER A 295 -37.65 -4.92 -11.17
C SER A 295 -36.82 -3.65 -11.02
N ILE A 296 -37.10 -2.83 -10.00
CA ILE A 296 -36.36 -1.61 -9.73
C ILE A 296 -35.19 -1.92 -8.79
N LEU A 297 -33.98 -1.64 -9.27
CA LEU A 297 -32.73 -1.79 -8.53
C LEU A 297 -32.27 -0.44 -7.98
N HIS A 298 -31.82 -0.43 -6.73
CA HIS A 298 -31.26 0.75 -6.06
C HIS A 298 -29.77 0.56 -5.79
N PRO A 299 -28.98 1.65 -5.68
CA PRO A 299 -27.59 1.56 -5.23
C PRO A 299 -27.47 0.89 -3.86
N MET A 300 -26.50 0.00 -3.71
CA MET A 300 -26.21 -0.67 -2.44
C MET A 300 -25.59 0.33 -1.44
N PRO A 301 -26.05 0.36 -0.18
CA PRO A 301 -25.51 1.24 0.87
C PRO A 301 -24.20 0.71 1.44
N LEU A 302 -23.12 0.80 0.66
CA LEU A 302 -21.79 0.27 1.02
C LEU A 302 -21.10 0.98 2.20
N GLY A 303 -21.59 2.15 2.61
CA GLY A 303 -21.13 2.89 3.81
C GLY A 303 -22.01 2.66 5.03
N GLY A 304 -23.01 1.77 4.94
CA GLY A 304 -24.11 1.70 5.89
C GLY A 304 -25.20 2.73 5.59
N VAL A 305 -26.07 2.94 6.57
CA VAL A 305 -27.23 3.83 6.45
C VAL A 305 -27.22 4.84 7.57
N HIS A 306 -27.51 6.11 7.27
CA HIS A 306 -27.73 7.13 8.28
C HIS A 306 -29.22 7.40 8.46
N GLU A 307 -29.62 7.57 9.72
CA GLU A 307 -30.91 8.16 10.06
C GLU A 307 -30.90 9.64 9.67
N ASN A 308 -32.00 10.12 9.10
CA ASN A 308 -32.14 11.49 8.64
C ASN A 308 -32.22 12.42 9.87
N ILE A 309 -31.09 12.90 10.37
CA ILE A 309 -31.06 13.90 11.45
C ILE A 309 -31.22 15.29 10.81
N ASP A 310 -32.42 15.56 10.31
CA ASP A 310 -32.89 16.95 10.21
C ASP A 310 -33.35 17.36 11.61
N ASN A 311 -32.41 17.70 12.49
CA ASN A 311 -32.71 18.25 13.81
C ASN A 311 -31.64 19.28 14.20
N GLU A 312 -31.58 20.40 13.47
CA GLU A 312 -31.03 21.64 14.02
C GLU A 312 -31.89 22.21 15.18
N ASP A 313 -33.08 21.65 15.44
CA ASP A 313 -34.01 22.15 16.46
C ASP A 313 -33.98 21.43 17.84
N VAL A 314 -33.10 20.46 18.08
CA VAL A 314 -33.12 19.64 19.32
C VAL A 314 -32.05 20.04 20.36
N ILE A 315 -31.32 21.14 20.15
CA ILE A 315 -30.31 21.59 21.13
C ILE A 315 -30.92 22.14 22.44
N ASP A 316 -32.24 22.39 22.52
CA ASP A 316 -32.81 23.16 23.63
C ASP A 316 -33.64 22.41 24.70
N ARG A 317 -33.66 21.06 24.74
CA ARG A 317 -34.37 20.35 25.84
C ARG A 317 -33.66 19.10 26.37
N PRO A 318 -32.99 19.19 27.55
CA PRO A 318 -32.46 18.01 28.21
C PRO A 318 -33.60 17.25 28.92
N GLY A 319 -33.73 15.94 28.64
CA GLY A 319 -34.48 15.03 29.51
C GLY A 319 -35.54 14.11 28.88
N ARG A 320 -35.51 13.81 27.58
CA ARG A 320 -36.48 12.87 26.98
C ARG A 320 -35.79 11.77 26.17
N THR A 321 -35.76 10.56 26.72
CA THR A 321 -35.32 9.31 26.07
C THR A 321 -36.52 8.57 25.49
N ASP A 322 -37.29 9.23 24.63
CA ASP A 322 -38.31 8.56 23.84
C ASP A 322 -37.70 8.32 22.45
N THR A 323 -37.59 7.06 22.04
CA THR A 323 -37.31 6.64 20.66
C THR A 323 -38.34 7.29 19.74
N ILE A 324 -37.93 8.33 19.01
CA ILE A 324 -38.79 9.01 18.05
C ILE A 324 -38.86 8.11 16.82
N ASN A 325 -39.91 7.29 16.76
CA ASN A 325 -40.33 6.65 15.51
C ASN A 325 -40.95 7.75 14.64
N ASN A 326 -40.27 8.14 13.57
CA ASN A 326 -40.82 9.08 12.59
C ASN A 326 -41.98 8.38 11.84
N GLU A 327 -43.20 8.87 12.03
CA GLU A 327 -44.46 8.33 11.49
C GLU A 327 -44.61 8.40 9.94
N HIS A 328 -43.53 8.72 9.21
CA HIS A 328 -43.56 8.91 7.76
C HIS A 328 -42.67 7.98 6.93
N GLY A 329 -42.01 6.98 7.52
CA GLY A 329 -41.44 5.85 6.75
C GLY A 329 -40.34 6.17 5.73
N ASP A 330 -39.89 7.43 5.67
CA ASP A 330 -38.80 7.90 4.80
C ASP A 330 -37.62 8.37 5.67
N LEU A 331 -36.35 8.14 5.37
CA LEU A 331 -35.65 7.26 4.43
C LEU A 331 -34.26 7.14 5.07
N ALA A 332 -33.85 5.95 5.47
CA ALA A 332 -32.47 5.73 5.87
C ALA A 332 -31.64 5.81 4.57
N PHE A 333 -30.78 6.84 4.43
CA PHE A 333 -29.99 7.05 3.21
C PHE A 333 -28.67 6.31 3.27
N ALA A 334 -28.26 5.75 2.13
CA ALA A 334 -26.92 5.19 1.97
C ALA A 334 -25.88 6.24 2.38
N ALA A 335 -25.06 5.91 3.38
CA ALA A 335 -23.95 6.76 3.74
C ALA A 335 -22.99 6.87 2.54
N PRO A 336 -22.50 8.07 2.22
CA PRO A 336 -21.45 8.20 1.22
C PRO A 336 -20.24 7.39 1.69
N LEU A 337 -19.59 6.69 0.77
CA LEU A 337 -18.35 6.02 1.09
C LEU A 337 -17.30 7.04 1.56
N PRO A 338 -16.44 6.68 2.54
CA PRO A 338 -15.34 7.54 2.95
C PRO A 338 -14.43 7.86 1.76
N SER A 339 -13.73 8.99 1.81
CA SER A 339 -12.82 9.43 0.74
C SER A 339 -11.73 8.38 0.40
N SER A 340 -11.34 7.54 1.36
CA SER A 340 -10.42 6.41 1.12
C SER A 340 -10.93 5.46 0.02
N ALA A 341 -12.27 5.33 -0.12
CA ALA A 341 -12.94 4.46 -1.07
C ALA A 341 -12.93 4.98 -2.51
N THR A 342 -12.58 6.25 -2.71
CA THR A 342 -12.54 6.93 -4.02
C THR A 342 -11.15 7.47 -4.35
N THR A 343 -10.17 7.25 -3.46
CA THR A 343 -8.83 7.80 -3.59
C THR A 343 -8.10 7.20 -4.80
N PRO A 344 -7.59 8.03 -5.74
CA PRO A 344 -6.96 7.53 -6.95
C PRO A 344 -5.65 6.79 -6.66
N TYR A 345 -5.21 5.98 -7.60
CA TYR A 345 -3.88 5.37 -7.57
C TYR A 345 -2.87 6.31 -8.22
N THR A 346 -1.63 6.30 -7.72
CA THR A 346 -0.53 7.01 -8.36
C THR A 346 -0.19 6.35 -9.70
N SER A 347 0.09 7.20 -10.70
CA SER A 347 0.59 6.75 -12.00
C SER A 347 2.11 6.67 -11.97
N VAL A 348 2.65 5.60 -12.56
CA VAL A 348 4.08 5.41 -12.76
C VAL A 348 4.31 4.85 -14.15
N VAL A 349 5.23 5.44 -14.89
CA VAL A 349 5.69 4.93 -16.19
C VAL A 349 7.03 4.26 -15.99
N THR A 350 7.12 2.99 -16.37
CA THR A 350 8.38 2.25 -16.49
C THR A 350 8.82 2.27 -17.94
N THR A 351 10.01 2.82 -18.18
CA THR A 351 10.62 2.83 -19.51
C THR A 351 11.93 2.07 -19.47
N VAL A 352 12.12 1.12 -20.38
CA VAL A 352 13.40 0.44 -20.61
C VAL A 352 13.92 0.88 -21.96
N ILE A 353 15.14 1.40 -21.96
CA ILE A 353 15.85 1.81 -23.18
C ILE A 353 17.15 1.04 -23.33
N SER A 354 17.55 0.80 -24.58
CA SER A 354 18.84 0.24 -24.97
C SER A 354 19.59 1.22 -25.88
N ASN A 355 20.87 0.93 -26.15
CA ASN A 355 21.74 1.78 -26.99
C ASN A 355 21.82 3.25 -26.52
N ALA A 356 21.57 3.48 -25.24
CA ALA A 356 21.58 4.80 -24.62
C ALA A 356 23.01 5.23 -24.26
N THR A 357 23.33 6.49 -24.50
CA THR A 357 24.55 7.14 -24.01
C THR A 357 24.18 8.18 -22.97
N ILE A 358 24.47 7.91 -21.70
CA ILE A 358 24.12 8.83 -20.60
C ILE A 358 24.88 10.14 -20.77
N ASN A 359 24.15 11.24 -20.81
CA ASN A 359 24.71 12.58 -20.83
C ASN A 359 25.16 12.99 -19.42
N THR A 360 26.42 12.72 -19.08
CA THR A 360 27.05 13.10 -17.80
C THR A 360 26.91 14.59 -17.50
N SER A 361 27.06 15.44 -18.53
CA SER A 361 26.97 16.90 -18.40
C SER A 361 25.57 17.41 -18.03
N HIS A 362 24.51 16.68 -18.44
CA HIS A 362 23.13 16.94 -18.02
C HIS A 362 23.00 16.80 -16.51
N PHE A 363 23.60 15.74 -15.96
CA PHE A 363 23.63 15.49 -14.53
C PHE A 363 24.71 16.26 -13.77
N GLY A 364 25.48 17.14 -14.41
CA GLY A 364 26.54 17.89 -13.72
C GLY A 364 27.75 17.05 -13.32
N LEU A 365 27.98 15.95 -14.01
CA LEU A 365 29.14 15.08 -13.79
C LEU A 365 30.20 15.35 -14.86
N ASP A 366 31.46 15.37 -14.44
CA ASP A 366 32.58 15.40 -15.37
C ASP A 366 32.74 14.05 -16.08
N ASP A 367 33.30 14.04 -17.30
CA ASP A 367 33.46 12.81 -18.10
C ASP A 367 34.30 11.72 -17.42
N ASN A 368 35.12 12.10 -16.44
CA ASN A 368 35.97 11.19 -15.66
C ASN A 368 35.36 10.79 -14.29
N GLU A 369 34.22 11.37 -13.90
CA GLU A 369 33.59 11.08 -12.61
C GLU A 369 32.79 9.76 -12.69
N PRO A 370 32.92 8.83 -11.72
CA PRO A 370 32.17 7.59 -11.75
C PRO A 370 30.66 7.83 -11.63
N LEU A 371 29.92 7.36 -12.63
CA LEU A 371 28.47 7.34 -12.63
C LEU A 371 27.93 6.44 -11.51
N PRO A 372 26.89 6.86 -10.76
CA PRO A 372 26.16 5.96 -9.88
C PRO A 372 25.34 4.94 -10.68
N ARG A 373 25.25 3.71 -10.20
CA ARG A 373 24.42 2.65 -10.82
C ARG A 373 22.94 3.01 -10.77
N THR A 374 22.52 3.69 -9.71
CA THR A 374 21.14 4.14 -9.50
C THR A 374 21.12 5.62 -9.18
N ILE A 375 20.33 6.39 -9.92
CA ILE A 375 20.05 7.79 -9.68
C ILE A 375 18.64 7.87 -9.12
N LEU A 376 18.56 8.22 -7.85
CA LEU A 376 17.32 8.64 -7.21
C LEU A 376 17.21 10.15 -7.34
N VAL A 377 16.01 10.70 -7.21
CA VAL A 377 15.80 12.15 -7.21
C VAL A 377 15.22 12.62 -5.88
N SER A 378 15.49 13.88 -5.53
CA SER A 378 14.69 14.58 -4.51
C SER A 378 13.36 15.06 -5.12
N GLU A 379 12.48 15.63 -4.30
CA GLU A 379 11.24 16.28 -4.74
C GLU A 379 11.48 17.31 -5.86
N ARG A 380 12.47 18.22 -5.66
CA ARG A 380 12.90 19.16 -6.69
C ARG A 380 13.38 18.48 -7.99
N GLY A 381 14.21 17.44 -7.89
CA GLY A 381 14.71 16.70 -9.04
C GLY A 381 13.59 16.01 -9.82
N LYS A 382 12.60 15.43 -9.12
CA LYS A 382 11.41 14.84 -9.72
C LYS A 382 10.64 15.85 -10.57
N MET A 383 10.42 17.06 -10.06
CA MET A 383 9.71 18.10 -10.80
C MET A 383 10.47 18.58 -12.03
N LEU A 384 11.78 18.78 -11.92
CA LEU A 384 12.58 19.34 -13.01
C LEU A 384 12.82 18.33 -14.13
N GLU A 385 13.07 17.07 -13.77
CA GLU A 385 13.48 16.05 -14.73
C GLU A 385 12.31 15.17 -15.19
N GLY A 386 11.21 15.13 -14.44
CA GLY A 386 10.06 14.25 -14.70
C GLY A 386 10.33 12.77 -14.39
N ILE A 387 11.52 12.42 -13.89
CA ILE A 387 11.89 11.05 -13.49
C ILE A 387 11.83 10.90 -11.97
N THR A 388 11.54 9.69 -11.50
CA THR A 388 11.62 9.32 -10.08
C THR A 388 12.86 8.49 -9.79
N THR A 389 13.29 7.64 -10.73
CA THR A 389 14.49 6.83 -10.61
C THR A 389 15.03 6.42 -11.96
N LEU A 390 16.35 6.37 -12.08
CA LEU A 390 17.07 5.84 -13.24
C LEU A 390 18.07 4.81 -12.76
N ARG A 391 18.02 3.59 -13.30
CA ARG A 391 18.94 2.51 -12.98
C ARG A 391 19.66 2.03 -14.25
N ILE A 392 20.98 2.06 -14.19
CA ILE A 392 21.84 1.53 -15.23
C ILE A 392 21.91 0.01 -15.03
N MET A 393 21.36 -0.72 -16.00
CA MET A 393 21.33 -2.18 -15.99
C MET A 393 22.59 -2.77 -16.64
N SER A 394 23.06 -2.15 -17.74
CA SER A 394 24.32 -2.48 -18.39
C SER A 394 24.84 -1.25 -19.14
N MET A 395 26.08 -0.83 -18.85
CA MET A 395 26.74 0.26 -19.59
C MET A 395 27.11 -0.17 -21.01
N GLU A 396 27.53 -1.42 -21.20
CA GLU A 396 27.98 -1.94 -22.50
C GLU A 396 26.84 -1.94 -23.53
N MET A 397 25.64 -2.32 -23.10
CA MET A 397 24.46 -2.33 -23.96
C MET A 397 23.71 -0.99 -23.98
N GLY A 398 24.14 0.00 -23.19
CA GLY A 398 23.36 1.21 -22.94
C GLY A 398 21.96 0.90 -22.41
N LEU A 399 21.83 -0.16 -21.59
CA LEU A 399 20.55 -0.65 -21.08
C LEU A 399 20.20 0.06 -19.77
N ILE A 400 19.11 0.84 -19.79
CA ILE A 400 18.70 1.67 -18.66
C ILE A 400 17.21 1.45 -18.39
N LYS A 401 16.88 1.32 -17.11
CA LYS A 401 15.50 1.27 -16.61
C LYS A 401 15.17 2.58 -15.90
N ILE A 402 14.06 3.19 -16.29
CA ILE A 402 13.63 4.49 -15.81
C ILE A 402 12.22 4.35 -15.23
N PHE A 403 11.99 5.06 -14.14
CA PHE A 403 10.68 5.31 -13.58
C PHE A 403 10.40 6.81 -13.65
N SER A 404 9.20 7.19 -14.08
CA SER A 404 8.73 8.56 -14.21
C SER A 404 7.24 8.66 -13.90
N THR A 405 6.74 9.87 -13.65
CA THR A 405 5.29 10.08 -13.45
C THR A 405 4.52 9.96 -14.76
N GLU A 406 5.12 10.47 -15.85
CA GLU A 406 4.58 10.49 -17.20
C GLU A 406 5.58 9.88 -18.19
N GLU A 407 5.14 9.61 -19.41
CA GLU A 407 6.07 9.16 -20.46
C GLU A 407 7.03 10.30 -20.80
N LEU A 408 8.33 10.01 -20.77
CA LEU A 408 9.37 11.00 -21.11
C LEU A 408 9.23 11.43 -22.56
N SER A 409 9.29 12.73 -22.83
CA SER A 409 9.27 13.25 -24.19
C SER A 409 10.53 12.82 -24.96
N LEU A 410 10.45 12.83 -26.30
CA LEU A 410 11.62 12.56 -27.15
C LEU A 410 12.79 13.51 -26.84
N GLU A 411 12.50 14.78 -26.54
CA GLU A 411 13.50 15.77 -26.17
C GLU A 411 14.18 15.44 -24.84
N GLN A 412 13.41 15.07 -23.80
CA GLN A 412 13.96 14.64 -22.52
C GLN A 412 14.86 13.41 -22.69
N ARG A 413 14.39 12.41 -23.45
CA ARG A 413 15.19 11.20 -23.71
C ARG A 413 16.46 11.50 -24.50
N ASN A 414 16.37 12.32 -25.55
CA ASN A 414 17.56 12.73 -26.32
C ASN A 414 18.56 13.50 -25.47
N THR A 415 18.06 14.35 -24.56
CA THR A 415 18.89 15.15 -23.65
C THR A 415 19.63 14.26 -22.65
N MET A 416 18.94 13.28 -22.05
CA MET A 416 19.51 12.39 -21.03
C MET A 416 20.33 11.23 -21.60
N PHE A 417 19.95 10.70 -22.77
CA PHE A 417 20.43 9.40 -23.30
C PHE A 417 21.01 9.47 -24.72
N GLY A 418 21.11 10.67 -25.30
CA GLY A 418 21.54 10.88 -26.68
C GLY A 418 20.49 10.50 -27.71
N SER A 419 20.73 10.85 -28.97
CA SER A 419 19.75 10.70 -30.07
C SER A 419 19.59 9.28 -30.62
N HIS A 420 20.40 8.32 -30.17
CA HIS A 420 20.46 6.96 -30.72
C HIS A 420 19.85 5.89 -29.79
N HIS A 421 19.24 6.32 -28.67
CA HIS A 421 18.58 5.41 -27.76
C HIS A 421 17.39 4.71 -28.45
N ILE A 422 17.14 3.46 -28.07
CA ILE A 422 16.01 2.67 -28.55
C ILE A 422 15.11 2.37 -27.35
N ILE A 423 13.81 2.55 -27.53
CA ILE A 423 12.82 2.19 -26.51
C ILE A 423 12.49 0.71 -26.69
N GLU A 424 12.90 -0.10 -25.72
CA GLU A 424 12.62 -1.54 -25.70
C GLU A 424 11.23 -1.82 -25.14
N TYR A 425 10.83 -1.05 -24.13
CA TYR A 425 9.59 -1.29 -23.39
C TYR A 425 9.11 -0.02 -22.69
N VAL A 426 7.81 0.25 -22.77
CA VAL A 426 7.12 1.27 -21.98
C VAL A 426 5.91 0.62 -21.34
N GLN A 427 5.74 0.83 -20.05
CA GLN A 427 4.60 0.34 -19.28
C GLN A 427 4.08 1.42 -18.38
N ILE A 428 2.79 1.72 -18.53
CA ILE A 428 2.08 2.66 -17.66
C ILE A 428 1.34 1.84 -16.61
N TRP A 429 1.61 2.18 -15.35
CA TRP A 429 0.97 1.65 -14.15
C TRP A 429 0.12 2.77 -13.56
N GLY A 430 -1.08 2.47 -13.05
CA GLY A 430 -2.03 3.53 -12.71
C GLY A 430 -2.94 3.86 -13.89
N GLY A 431 -4.21 3.44 -13.78
CA GLY A 431 -5.20 3.67 -14.82
C GLY A 431 -5.53 5.15 -14.95
N GLY A 432 -5.02 5.79 -16.00
CA GLY A 432 -5.61 7.03 -16.51
C GLY A 432 -7.01 6.76 -17.09
N ASP A 433 -7.74 7.83 -17.42
CA ASP A 433 -9.12 7.77 -17.96
C ASP A 433 -9.24 6.96 -19.27
N ASN A 434 -8.11 6.72 -19.95
CA ASN A 434 -8.07 5.92 -21.16
C ASN A 434 -8.26 4.42 -20.86
N ARG A 435 -9.26 3.81 -21.53
CA ARG A 435 -9.60 2.37 -21.44
C ARG A 435 -8.43 1.42 -21.75
N GLU A 436 -7.44 1.85 -22.52
CA GLU A 436 -6.25 1.05 -22.85
C GLU A 436 -5.24 1.01 -21.70
N HIS A 437 -5.08 2.13 -21.01
CA HIS A 437 -4.13 2.32 -19.89
C HIS A 437 -4.66 1.77 -18.56
N SER A 438 -5.98 1.56 -18.44
CA SER A 438 -6.62 0.99 -17.24
C SER A 438 -6.59 -0.54 -17.19
N ARG A 439 -6.03 -1.22 -18.20
CA ARG A 439 -5.91 -2.70 -18.21
C ARG A 439 -4.85 -3.25 -17.26
N THR A 440 -3.92 -2.42 -16.80
CA THR A 440 -2.68 -2.86 -16.13
C THR A 440 -2.68 -2.65 -14.61
N GLY A 441 -3.79 -2.17 -14.03
CA GLY A 441 -3.93 -1.96 -12.59
C GLY A 441 -3.19 -0.72 -12.06
N GLY A 442 -3.49 -0.33 -10.83
CA GLY A 442 -2.82 0.77 -10.13
C GLY A 442 -1.41 0.42 -9.66
N ALA A 443 -0.50 1.40 -9.59
CA ALA A 443 0.84 1.19 -9.00
C ALA A 443 0.75 1.12 -7.47
N THR A 444 0.30 2.21 -6.83
CA THR A 444 0.04 2.28 -5.39
C THR A 444 -1.12 3.23 -5.11
N PRO A 445 -1.94 3.01 -4.04
CA PRO A 445 -2.95 3.98 -3.64
C PRO A 445 -2.32 5.33 -3.30
N ASN A 446 -3.03 6.43 -3.56
CA ASN A 446 -2.72 7.68 -2.87
C ASN A 446 -3.15 7.52 -1.40
N PHE A 447 -2.23 7.77 -0.45
CA PHE A 447 -2.51 7.58 0.97
C PHE A 447 -3.01 8.86 1.66
N ALA A 448 -3.16 9.95 0.89
CA ALA A 448 -3.68 11.26 1.29
C ALA A 448 -3.05 11.83 2.57
N GLY A 449 -1.78 11.48 2.84
CA GLY A 449 -1.07 11.92 4.04
C GLY A 449 -1.68 11.42 5.34
N GLY A 450 -2.42 10.31 5.33
CA GLY A 450 -3.18 9.86 6.50
C GLY A 450 -4.41 10.73 6.84
N ARG A 451 -4.63 11.86 6.15
CA ARG A 451 -5.76 12.78 6.42
C ARG A 451 -7.13 12.16 6.14
N ASN A 452 -7.17 11.09 5.35
CA ASN A 452 -8.34 10.23 5.15
C ASN A 452 -8.30 9.00 6.10
N SER A 453 -8.00 9.23 7.38
CA SER A 453 -7.68 8.17 8.36
C SER A 453 -8.80 7.15 8.61
N GLU A 454 -10.03 7.44 8.21
CA GLU A 454 -11.12 6.47 8.23
C GLU A 454 -10.99 5.52 7.04
N SER A 455 -10.27 4.41 7.25
CA SER A 455 -10.30 3.28 6.34
C SER A 455 -11.72 2.75 6.22
N LEU A 456 -12.09 2.27 5.03
CA LEU A 456 -13.29 1.46 4.87
C LEU A 456 -13.32 0.31 5.90
N PRO A 457 -14.50 -0.06 6.42
CA PRO A 457 -14.63 -1.28 7.20
C PRO A 457 -14.36 -2.51 6.32
N PHE A 458 -14.01 -3.63 6.95
CA PHE A 458 -13.90 -4.91 6.26
C PHE A 458 -15.27 -5.43 5.80
N LEU A 459 -16.37 -5.05 6.48
CA LEU A 459 -17.74 -5.36 6.10
C LEU A 459 -18.38 -4.13 5.43
N LEU A 460 -18.54 -4.14 4.11
CA LEU A 460 -19.13 -3.03 3.36
C LEU A 460 -20.66 -3.05 3.39
N TYR A 461 -21.25 -4.23 3.35
CA TYR A 461 -22.71 -4.34 3.34
C TYR A 461 -23.16 -5.59 4.08
N ASP A 462 -24.23 -5.42 4.87
CA ASP A 462 -24.84 -6.47 5.66
C ASP A 462 -26.35 -6.33 5.60
N SER A 463 -27.02 -7.17 4.81
CA SER A 463 -28.47 -7.04 4.64
C SER A 463 -29.27 -7.30 5.94
N SER A 464 -28.71 -8.02 6.92
CA SER A 464 -29.38 -8.27 8.21
C SER A 464 -29.61 -6.97 8.97
N LYS A 465 -28.61 -6.07 8.95
CA LYS A 465 -28.66 -4.75 9.61
C LYS A 465 -29.56 -3.77 8.88
N HIS A 466 -29.72 -3.93 7.56
CA HIS A 466 -30.47 -3.00 6.73
C HIS A 466 -31.97 -3.35 6.67
N TRP A 467 -32.30 -4.64 6.73
CA TRP A 467 -33.65 -5.13 6.42
C TRP A 467 -34.25 -6.05 7.49
N SER A 468 -33.67 -6.09 8.69
CA SER A 468 -34.23 -6.80 9.87
C SER A 468 -34.46 -8.31 9.67
N LYS A 469 -33.59 -8.99 8.92
CA LYS A 469 -33.53 -10.46 8.84
C LYS A 469 -32.36 -10.97 9.68
N SER A 470 -32.51 -12.11 10.37
CA SER A 470 -31.47 -12.62 11.30
C SER A 470 -30.19 -13.05 10.59
N ASP A 471 -30.29 -13.57 9.36
CA ASP A 471 -29.17 -14.04 8.55
C ASP A 471 -29.35 -13.55 7.11
N GLY A 472 -28.55 -12.58 6.70
CA GLY A 472 -28.65 -11.98 5.37
C GLY A 472 -27.34 -12.06 4.59
N ALA A 473 -27.39 -11.78 3.29
CA ALA A 473 -26.20 -11.67 2.47
C ALA A 473 -25.22 -10.59 2.98
N ALA A 474 -23.92 -10.87 2.85
CA ALA A 474 -22.86 -9.94 3.29
C ALA A 474 -21.77 -9.74 2.23
N LEU A 475 -21.31 -8.49 2.10
CA LEU A 475 -20.21 -8.09 1.24
C LEU A 475 -19.03 -7.61 2.09
N TYR A 476 -17.93 -8.32 2.01
CA TYR A 476 -16.68 -7.96 2.67
C TYR A 476 -15.67 -7.38 1.67
N TYR A 477 -14.78 -6.51 2.14
CA TYR A 477 -13.75 -5.86 1.33
C TYR A 477 -12.38 -6.01 1.97
N VAL A 478 -11.56 -6.87 1.37
CA VAL A 478 -10.23 -7.18 1.92
C VAL A 478 -9.23 -6.04 1.70
N ASN A 479 -9.31 -5.33 0.57
CA ASN A 479 -8.39 -4.25 0.24
C ASN A 479 -8.60 -2.99 1.08
N ALA A 480 -9.56 -2.98 2.03
CA ALA A 480 -9.73 -1.90 3.00
C ALA A 480 -8.41 -1.57 3.72
N ILE A 481 -7.61 -2.59 4.02
CA ILE A 481 -6.33 -2.47 4.73
C ILE A 481 -5.25 -1.73 3.91
N GLU A 482 -5.38 -1.71 2.58
CA GLU A 482 -4.43 -1.06 1.66
C GLU A 482 -4.48 0.46 1.73
N SER A 483 -5.51 1.05 2.36
CA SER A 483 -5.56 2.48 2.65
C SER A 483 -4.47 2.91 3.64
N SER A 484 -3.95 1.98 4.43
CA SER A 484 -2.93 2.23 5.44
C SER A 484 -1.55 1.86 4.94
N VAL A 485 -1.41 0.74 4.23
CA VAL A 485 -0.16 0.31 3.61
C VAL A 485 -0.42 -0.76 2.56
N ALA A 486 0.27 -0.68 1.42
CA ALA A 486 0.15 -1.66 0.35
C ALA A 486 1.41 -2.53 0.25
N ALA A 487 1.27 -3.81 0.57
CA ALA A 487 2.24 -4.87 0.29
C ALA A 487 1.54 -6.22 0.35
N ILE A 488 2.12 -7.26 -0.27
CA ILE A 488 1.51 -8.60 -0.32
C ILE A 488 1.18 -9.15 1.08
N GLU A 489 2.04 -8.86 2.05
CA GLU A 489 1.83 -9.26 3.44
C GLU A 489 0.57 -8.61 4.03
N ILE A 490 0.35 -7.34 3.68
CA ILE A 490 -0.79 -6.59 4.17
C ILE A 490 -2.08 -7.14 3.56
N SER A 491 -2.07 -7.50 2.27
CA SER A 491 -3.20 -8.17 1.64
C SER A 491 -3.51 -9.52 2.32
N ALA A 492 -2.49 -10.27 2.75
CA ALA A 492 -2.68 -11.52 3.51
C ALA A 492 -3.27 -11.29 4.91
N ILE A 493 -2.81 -10.25 5.62
CA ILE A 493 -3.36 -9.82 6.91
C ILE A 493 -4.84 -9.46 6.75
N GLY A 494 -5.18 -8.61 5.78
CA GLY A 494 -6.57 -8.25 5.48
C GLY A 494 -7.42 -9.47 5.15
N ALA A 495 -6.90 -10.39 4.33
CA ALA A 495 -7.63 -11.59 3.91
C ALA A 495 -7.97 -12.47 5.12
N LYS A 496 -7.03 -12.60 6.07
CA LYS A 496 -7.27 -13.36 7.29
C LYS A 496 -8.25 -12.68 8.24
N SER A 497 -8.17 -11.36 8.39
CA SER A 497 -9.16 -10.59 9.16
C SER A 497 -10.57 -10.82 8.61
N VAL A 498 -10.75 -10.69 7.29
CA VAL A 498 -12.04 -10.94 6.63
C VAL A 498 -12.47 -12.41 6.79
N ALA A 499 -11.58 -13.37 6.55
CA ALA A 499 -11.91 -14.79 6.71
C ALA A 499 -12.37 -15.12 8.14
N LYS A 500 -11.77 -14.49 9.15
CA LYS A 500 -12.15 -14.64 10.55
C LYS A 500 -13.53 -14.04 10.85
N LEU A 501 -13.83 -12.86 10.30
CA LEU A 501 -15.17 -12.25 10.41
C LEU A 501 -16.24 -13.10 9.72
N VAL A 502 -15.95 -13.62 8.52
CA VAL A 502 -16.85 -14.53 7.78
C VAL A 502 -17.09 -15.81 8.56
N ALA A 503 -16.03 -16.44 9.10
CA ALA A 503 -16.14 -17.64 9.91
C ALA A 503 -17.00 -17.41 11.16
N ARG A 504 -16.88 -16.23 11.79
CA ARG A 504 -17.72 -15.84 12.93
C ARG A 504 -19.19 -15.69 12.52
N ARG A 505 -19.45 -15.00 11.41
CA ARG A 505 -20.82 -14.82 10.87
C ARG A 505 -21.49 -16.16 10.59
N LEU A 506 -20.75 -17.10 9.99
CA LEU A 506 -21.24 -18.43 9.66
C LEU A 506 -21.30 -19.39 10.88
N GLY A 507 -21.01 -18.91 12.10
CA GLY A 507 -21.01 -19.72 13.31
C GLY A 507 -19.91 -20.80 13.36
N LEU A 508 -18.91 -20.73 12.48
CA LEU A 508 -17.80 -21.68 12.43
C LEU A 508 -16.78 -21.43 13.55
N VAL A 509 -16.70 -20.19 14.02
CA VAL A 509 -15.91 -19.79 15.19
C VAL A 509 -16.76 -18.88 16.07
N SER A 510 -16.57 -18.98 17.37
CA SER A 510 -17.21 -18.10 18.34
C SER A 510 -16.24 -17.84 19.50
N PRO A 511 -16.25 -16.62 20.06
CA PRO A 511 -15.52 -16.33 21.28
C PRO A 511 -15.99 -17.28 22.38
N VAL A 512 -15.07 -17.71 23.24
CA VAL A 512 -15.44 -18.44 24.44
C VAL A 512 -16.25 -17.47 25.29
N ALA A 513 -17.52 -17.80 25.55
CA ALA A 513 -18.31 -17.02 26.50
C ALA A 513 -17.51 -16.94 27.81
N VAL A 514 -17.12 -15.73 28.20
CA VAL A 514 -16.54 -15.51 29.53
C VAL A 514 -17.60 -16.00 30.48
N SER A 515 -17.37 -17.15 31.14
CA SER A 515 -18.20 -17.57 32.24
C SER A 515 -18.26 -16.38 33.16
N SER A 516 -19.45 -15.78 33.29
CA SER A 516 -19.71 -14.75 34.28
C SER A 516 -19.00 -15.20 35.54
N HIS A 517 -18.00 -14.44 35.97
CA HIS A 517 -17.49 -14.61 37.31
C HIS A 517 -18.73 -14.49 38.21
N ASP A 518 -19.14 -15.62 38.79
CA ASP A 518 -20.02 -15.62 39.93
C ASP A 518 -19.38 -14.65 40.92
N GLU A 519 -20.00 -13.48 41.05
CA GLU A 519 -19.71 -12.53 42.11
C GLU A 519 -19.94 -13.29 43.43
N LEU A 520 -18.84 -13.60 44.11
CA LEU A 520 -18.80 -14.11 45.48
C LEU A 520 -18.69 -12.94 46.46
#